data_AF-A0A920K4Q5-F1
#
_entry.id   AF-A0A920K4Q5-F1
#
_cell.length_a   1.000
_cell.length_b   1.000
_cell.length_c   1.000
_cell.angle_alpha   90.00
_cell.angle_beta   90.00
_cell.angle_gamma   90.00
#
_symmetry.space_group_name_H-M   'P 1'
#
loop_
_entity.id
_entity.type
_entity.pdbx_description
1 polymer ?
#
loop_
_entity_poly.entity_id
_entity_poly.type
_entity_poly.pdbx_seq_one_letter_code
_entity_poly.pdbx_strand_id
1 'polypeptide(L)'
;MLIFSRRNLPKEKLEISAKTRFVCSTLLTETSKNLESLGLELISSVFPFGADGTRKWYEDISRVFGISDERFHNAVTPAYERAESTVKKYKEIFCGKNFFFFPDSQLEIPLARFLSTELGVSLSEVGTPYLNKRLLAKEIASLPKGTLIVEGQNVDQQIERCFDASPDMTVCGLGLANPLEAKGMTTKWSIELVFTPIHGFDQVGDLLNIFAKPILRNQQLNFKVDTEQEVVS
;
A
#
# COMPACT_ATOMS: atom_id res chain seq x y z
N MET A 1 -10.03 -19.75 24.54
CA MET A 1 -10.03 -18.89 25.74
C MET A 1 -8.58 -18.71 26.19
N LEU A 2 -7.85 -17.75 25.60
CA LEU A 2 -6.47 -17.46 25.97
C LEU A 2 -6.47 -16.31 26.98
N ILE A 3 -6.15 -16.64 28.22
CA ILE A 3 -6.01 -15.70 29.34
C ILE A 3 -4.68 -14.97 29.14
N PHE A 4 -4.71 -13.75 28.60
CA PHE A 4 -3.56 -12.86 28.68
C PHE A 4 -3.42 -12.34 30.11
N SER A 5 -2.46 -12.92 30.83
CA SER A 5 -1.97 -12.40 32.10
C SER A 5 -1.46 -10.97 31.89
N ARG A 6 -2.10 -10.00 32.56
CA ARG A 6 -1.65 -8.60 32.63
C ARG A 6 -0.27 -8.57 33.30
N ARG A 7 0.79 -8.57 32.51
CA ARG A 7 2.10 -8.12 32.99
C ARG A 7 1.97 -6.64 33.33
N ASN A 8 2.29 -6.29 34.58
CA ASN A 8 2.40 -4.92 35.09
C ASN A 8 3.50 -4.18 34.32
N LEU A 9 3.17 -3.64 33.14
CA LEU A 9 3.91 -2.54 32.56
C LEU A 9 3.67 -1.31 33.46
N PRO A 10 4.68 -0.47 33.75
CA PRO A 10 4.42 0.82 34.36
C PRO A 10 3.38 1.53 33.49
N LYS A 11 2.24 1.90 34.09
CA LYS A 11 1.25 2.76 33.43
C LYS A 11 1.86 4.14 33.32
N GLU A 12 2.78 4.34 32.38
CA GLU A 12 3.07 5.67 31.87
C GLU A 12 1.73 6.22 31.36
N LYS A 13 1.17 7.14 32.13
CA LYS A 13 -0.07 7.81 31.78
C LYS A 13 0.30 8.72 30.62
N LEU A 14 -0.13 8.36 29.41
CA LEU A 14 0.10 9.18 28.23
C LEU A 14 -0.54 10.56 28.46
N GLU A 15 0.29 11.59 28.60
CA GLU A 15 -0.16 12.95 28.86
C GLU A 15 -0.56 13.61 27.53
N ILE A 16 -1.84 13.89 27.39
CA ILE A 16 -2.41 14.59 26.24
C ILE A 16 -2.58 16.06 26.62
N SER A 17 -2.10 16.96 25.76
CA SER A 17 -2.25 18.40 25.93
C SER A 17 -2.70 19.07 24.63
N ALA A 18 -3.04 20.35 24.67
CA ALA A 18 -3.33 21.15 23.48
C ALA A 18 -2.15 21.23 22.48
N LYS A 19 -0.93 20.90 22.91
CA LYS A 19 0.26 20.81 22.04
C LYS A 19 0.41 19.44 21.37
N THR A 20 -0.37 18.44 21.79
CA THR A 20 -0.34 17.11 21.19
C THR A 20 -0.91 17.18 19.78
N ARG A 21 -0.22 16.55 18.85
CA ARG A 21 -0.62 16.34 17.46
C ARG A 21 -0.55 14.86 17.17
N PHE A 22 -1.36 14.37 16.24
CA PHE A 22 -1.35 12.95 15.90
C PHE A 22 -1.34 12.71 14.41
N VAL A 23 -0.83 11.54 14.05
CA VAL A 23 -0.91 10.90 12.74
C VAL A 23 -1.64 9.58 12.94
N CYS A 24 -2.36 9.09 11.93
CA CYS A 24 -3.11 7.85 12.03
C CYS A 24 -2.89 6.96 10.81
N SER A 25 -3.24 5.68 10.93
CA SER A 25 -3.37 4.73 9.81
C SER A 25 -4.73 4.88 9.12
N THR A 26 -4.90 4.37 7.90
CA THR A 26 -6.12 4.49 7.08
C THR A 26 -7.35 3.90 7.77
N LEU A 27 -7.16 2.83 8.54
CA LEU A 27 -8.20 2.08 9.25
C LEU A 27 -8.74 2.80 10.51
N LEU A 28 -8.14 3.93 10.92
CA LEU A 28 -8.38 4.54 12.23
C LEU A 28 -9.38 5.72 12.18
N THR A 29 -10.47 5.58 11.42
CA THR A 29 -11.49 6.64 11.27
C THR A 29 -12.11 7.06 12.61
N GLU A 30 -12.64 6.12 13.39
CA GLU A 30 -13.27 6.43 14.67
C GLU A 30 -12.26 6.89 15.71
N THR A 31 -11.06 6.31 15.72
CA THR A 31 -9.97 6.78 16.58
C THR A 31 -9.59 8.23 16.28
N SER A 32 -9.46 8.60 14.99
CA SER A 32 -9.19 9.99 14.61
C SER A 32 -10.28 10.93 15.12
N LYS A 33 -11.56 10.60 14.90
CA LYS A 33 -12.69 11.41 15.37
C LYS A 33 -12.67 11.59 16.89
N ASN A 34 -12.39 10.50 17.62
CA ASN A 34 -12.31 10.54 19.09
C ASN A 34 -11.16 11.43 19.56
N LEU A 35 -9.97 11.33 18.96
CA LEU A 35 -8.85 12.21 19.28
C LEU A 35 -9.16 13.69 18.96
N GLU A 36 -9.82 13.96 17.83
CA GLU A 36 -10.25 15.32 17.47
C GLU A 36 -11.30 15.87 18.44
N SER A 37 -12.22 15.03 18.93
CA SER A 37 -13.19 15.43 19.97
C SER A 37 -12.55 15.80 21.31
N LEU A 38 -11.34 15.30 21.56
CA LEU A 38 -10.50 15.68 22.71
C LEU A 38 -9.67 16.94 22.45
N GLY A 39 -9.83 17.60 21.29
CA GLY A 39 -9.13 18.83 20.92
C GLY A 39 -7.76 18.62 20.29
N LEU A 40 -7.39 17.39 19.92
CA LEU A 40 -6.13 17.13 19.21
C LEU A 40 -6.31 17.38 17.71
N GLU A 41 -5.24 17.85 17.07
CA GLU A 41 -5.25 18.08 15.63
C GLU A 41 -4.51 16.94 14.90
N LEU A 42 -5.17 16.43 13.86
CA LEU A 42 -4.58 15.50 12.90
C LEU A 42 -3.55 16.22 12.01
N ILE A 43 -2.34 15.67 11.93
CA ILE A 43 -1.38 16.02 10.89
C ILE A 43 -1.76 15.26 9.63
N SER A 44 -2.39 15.97 8.69
CA SER A 44 -2.73 15.40 7.38
C SER A 44 -1.47 15.18 6.55
N SER A 45 -1.26 13.95 6.09
CA SER A 45 -0.20 13.57 5.14
C SER A 45 -0.62 12.37 4.28
N VAL A 46 0.20 12.03 3.28
CA VAL A 46 0.17 10.69 2.65
C VAL A 46 0.76 9.66 3.62
N PHE A 47 0.39 8.40 3.50
CA PHE A 47 0.88 7.33 4.35
C PHE A 47 2.31 6.91 3.95
N PRO A 48 3.13 6.44 4.90
CA PRO A 48 4.56 6.19 4.69
C PRO A 48 4.81 4.86 3.96
N PHE A 49 4.26 4.71 2.75
CA PHE A 49 4.59 3.66 1.78
C PHE A 49 5.50 4.22 0.70
N GLY A 50 6.59 3.50 0.42
CA GLY A 50 7.60 3.91 -0.54
C GLY A 50 8.57 4.96 -0.02
N ALA A 51 9.51 5.36 -0.87
CA ALA A 51 10.50 6.37 -0.55
C ALA A 51 9.85 7.77 -0.47
N ASP A 52 9.07 8.14 -1.49
CA ASP A 52 8.45 9.46 -1.57
C ASP A 52 7.34 9.63 -0.55
N GLY A 53 6.48 8.61 -0.38
CA GLY A 53 5.43 8.63 0.63
C GLY A 53 5.99 8.81 2.04
N THR A 54 7.04 8.06 2.38
CA THR A 54 7.70 8.18 3.69
C THR A 54 8.34 9.55 3.89
N ARG A 55 9.05 10.07 2.88
CA ARG A 55 9.66 11.41 2.96
C ARG A 55 8.60 12.48 3.15
N LYS A 56 7.52 12.45 2.37
CA LYS A 56 6.41 13.42 2.46
C LYS A 56 5.72 13.37 3.81
N TRP A 57 5.56 12.17 4.38
CA TRP A 57 5.00 11.96 5.72
C TRP A 57 5.85 12.63 6.81
N TYR A 58 7.16 12.38 6.83
CA TYR A 58 8.06 13.06 7.76
C TYR A 58 8.11 14.58 7.53
N GLU A 59 8.03 15.02 6.27
CA GLU A 59 8.03 16.45 5.93
C GLU A 59 6.78 17.17 6.45
N ASP A 60 5.60 16.58 6.31
CA ASP A 60 4.38 17.20 6.84
C ASP A 60 4.39 17.27 8.37
N ILE A 61 4.95 16.26 9.04
CA ILE A 61 5.16 16.28 10.49
C ILE A 61 6.17 17.37 10.86
N SER A 62 7.31 17.43 10.18
CA SER A 62 8.39 18.37 10.51
C SER A 62 7.93 19.83 10.41
N ARG A 63 7.10 20.14 9.40
CA ARG A 63 6.47 21.45 9.21
C ARG A 63 5.57 21.84 10.37
N VAL A 64 4.74 20.91 10.88
CA VAL A 64 3.86 21.18 12.04
C VAL A 64 4.66 21.53 13.29
N PHE A 65 5.85 20.94 13.46
CA PHE A 65 6.73 21.20 14.59
C PHE A 65 7.77 22.31 14.34
N GLY A 66 7.69 23.04 13.21
CA GLY A 66 8.60 24.14 12.90
C GLY A 66 10.06 23.72 12.77
N ILE A 67 10.33 22.48 12.35
CA ILE A 67 11.68 21.99 12.09
C ILE A 67 12.19 22.65 10.80
N SER A 68 13.38 23.25 10.85
CA SER A 68 14.03 23.87 9.68
C SER A 68 14.30 22.84 8.57
N ASP A 69 14.20 23.28 7.31
CA ASP A 69 14.49 22.45 6.14
C ASP A 69 15.89 21.80 6.20
N GLU A 70 16.91 22.54 6.65
CA GLU A 70 18.28 22.01 6.80
C GLU A 70 18.32 20.80 7.74
N ARG A 71 17.77 20.94 8.96
CA ARG A 71 17.68 19.85 9.93
C ARG A 71 16.86 18.66 9.41
N PHE A 72 15.76 18.93 8.71
CA PHE A 72 14.93 17.88 8.11
C PHE A 72 15.71 17.10 7.04
N HIS A 73 16.35 17.79 6.09
CA HIS A 73 17.13 17.17 5.02
C HIS A 73 18.30 16.36 5.60
N ASN A 74 19.06 16.91 6.55
CA ASN A 74 20.17 16.20 7.18
C ASN A 74 19.73 14.89 7.86
N ALA A 75 18.52 14.85 8.43
CA ALA A 75 18.00 13.65 9.08
C ALA A 75 17.43 12.61 8.09
N VAL A 76 16.78 13.05 7.01
CA VAL A 76 16.00 12.17 6.14
C VAL A 76 16.77 11.71 4.89
N THR A 77 17.62 12.57 4.32
CA THR A 77 18.28 12.32 3.02
C THR A 77 19.01 10.98 2.95
N PRO A 78 19.84 10.58 3.93
CA PRO A 78 20.57 9.31 3.82
C PRO A 78 19.64 8.08 3.75
N ALA A 79 18.51 8.10 4.45
CA ALA A 79 17.54 7.01 4.41
C ALA A 79 16.70 7.04 3.13
N TYR A 80 16.31 8.24 2.70
CA TYR A 80 15.58 8.44 1.45
C TYR A 80 16.39 7.96 0.24
N GLU A 81 17.68 8.30 0.13
CA GLU A 81 18.53 7.88 -0.99
C GLU A 81 18.68 6.36 -1.09
N ARG A 82 18.78 5.66 0.06
CA ARG A 82 18.80 4.18 0.09
C ARG A 82 17.47 3.58 -0.38
N ALA A 83 16.36 4.15 0.08
CA ALA A 83 15.02 3.71 -0.32
C ALA A 83 14.77 3.96 -1.81
N GLU A 84 15.09 5.16 -2.31
CA GLU A 84 14.93 5.56 -3.70
C GLU A 84 15.81 4.72 -4.64
N SER A 85 17.05 4.42 -4.24
CA SER A 85 17.92 3.47 -4.96
C SER A 85 17.28 2.09 -5.08
N THR A 86 16.59 1.63 -4.04
CA THR A 86 15.88 0.34 -4.03
C THR A 86 14.66 0.38 -4.96
N VAL A 87 13.84 1.44 -4.91
CA VAL A 87 12.72 1.65 -5.84
C VAL A 87 13.18 1.60 -7.30
N LYS A 88 14.29 2.30 -7.63
CA LYS A 88 14.85 2.33 -8.98
C LYS A 88 15.18 0.93 -9.51
N LYS A 89 15.74 0.05 -8.68
CA LYS A 89 16.07 -1.34 -9.08
C LYS A 89 14.83 -2.18 -9.43
N TYR A 90 13.69 -1.92 -8.79
CA TYR A 90 12.45 -2.66 -9.03
C TYR A 90 11.60 -2.05 -10.15
N LYS A 91 11.90 -0.82 -10.60
CA LYS A 91 11.05 -0.09 -11.55
C LYS A 91 10.82 -0.85 -12.86
N GLU A 92 11.83 -1.56 -13.37
CA GLU A 92 11.71 -2.36 -14.60
C GLU A 92 10.70 -3.51 -14.48
N ILE A 93 10.48 -4.04 -13.27
CA ILE A 93 9.51 -5.11 -13.03
C ILE A 93 8.07 -4.59 -13.15
N PHE A 94 7.83 -3.33 -12.79
CA PHE A 94 6.49 -2.78 -12.59
C PHE A 94 6.06 -1.74 -13.62
N CYS A 95 7.01 -1.01 -14.21
CA CYS A 95 6.71 0.10 -15.10
C CYS A 95 5.83 -0.33 -16.28
N GLY A 96 4.72 0.38 -16.49
CA GLY A 96 3.76 0.11 -17.56
C GLY A 96 2.77 -1.02 -17.27
N LYS A 97 2.92 -1.76 -16.15
CA LYS A 97 1.95 -2.77 -15.74
C LYS A 97 0.67 -2.14 -15.21
N ASN A 98 -0.45 -2.80 -15.49
CA ASN A 98 -1.77 -2.38 -15.04
C ASN A 98 -2.23 -3.19 -13.81
N PHE A 99 -2.63 -2.50 -12.75
CA PHE A 99 -3.04 -3.11 -11.49
C PHE A 99 -4.54 -2.90 -11.22
N PHE A 100 -5.15 -3.91 -10.60
CA PHE A 100 -6.53 -3.88 -10.12
C PHE A 100 -6.57 -4.25 -8.64
N PHE A 101 -7.25 -3.46 -7.82
CA PHE A 101 -7.42 -3.72 -6.38
C PHE A 101 -8.87 -4.06 -6.06
N PHE A 102 -9.07 -5.25 -5.49
CA PHE A 102 -10.30 -5.57 -4.77
C PHE A 102 -10.26 -4.97 -3.36
N PRO A 103 -11.41 -4.57 -2.80
CA PRO A 103 -11.48 -3.98 -1.47
C PRO A 103 -11.22 -5.02 -0.36
N ASP A 104 -10.34 -4.70 0.59
CA ASP A 104 -10.09 -5.56 1.76
C ASP A 104 -9.75 -4.78 3.05
N SER A 105 -8.74 -3.90 3.00
CA SER A 105 -8.02 -3.38 4.18
C SER A 105 -7.91 -1.86 4.29
N GLN A 106 -8.48 -1.09 3.34
CA GLN A 106 -8.29 0.36 3.24
C GLN A 106 -6.84 0.80 2.98
N LEU A 107 -5.93 -0.13 2.68
CA LEU A 107 -4.57 0.15 2.24
C LEU A 107 -4.47 0.35 0.73
N GLU A 108 -5.53 0.06 -0.02
CA GLU A 108 -5.50 -0.01 -1.49
C GLU A 108 -5.14 1.34 -2.10
N ILE A 109 -5.71 2.44 -1.61
CA ILE A 109 -5.45 3.79 -2.13
C ILE A 109 -4.00 4.22 -1.90
N PRO A 110 -3.43 4.18 -0.67
CA PRO A 110 -2.02 4.50 -0.47
C PRO A 110 -1.05 3.62 -1.24
N LEU A 111 -1.34 2.32 -1.35
CA LEU A 111 -0.51 1.37 -2.10
C LEU A 111 -0.59 1.62 -3.59
N ALA A 112 -1.78 1.91 -4.13
CA ALA A 112 -1.97 2.31 -5.52
C ALA A 112 -1.24 3.61 -5.84
N ARG A 113 -1.25 4.59 -4.92
CA ARG A 113 -0.45 5.81 -5.05
C ARG A 113 1.03 5.47 -5.12
N PHE A 114 1.56 4.71 -4.16
CA PHE A 114 2.96 4.29 -4.17
C PHE A 114 3.36 3.61 -5.50
N LEU A 115 2.62 2.58 -5.92
CA LEU A 115 2.93 1.81 -7.12
C LEU A 115 2.85 2.68 -8.38
N SER A 116 1.87 3.57 -8.47
CA SER A 116 1.72 4.46 -9.64
C SER A 116 2.80 5.55 -9.67
N THR A 117 2.99 6.29 -8.58
CA THR A 117 3.88 7.46 -8.56
C THR A 117 5.36 7.09 -8.55
N GLU A 118 5.73 6.01 -7.84
CA GLU A 118 7.15 5.64 -7.68
C GLU A 118 7.60 4.58 -8.70
N LEU A 119 6.70 3.69 -9.13
CA LEU A 119 7.04 2.56 -10.00
C LEU A 119 6.45 2.63 -11.42
N GLY A 120 5.56 3.59 -11.71
CA GLY A 120 4.98 3.74 -13.04
C GLY A 120 3.92 2.69 -13.39
N VAL A 121 3.24 2.15 -12.38
CA VAL A 121 2.09 1.26 -12.54
C VAL A 121 0.86 2.06 -12.98
N SER A 122 0.13 1.58 -13.99
CA SER A 122 -1.19 2.08 -14.34
C SER A 122 -2.27 1.42 -13.47
N LEU A 123 -3.37 2.13 -13.24
CA LEU A 123 -4.42 1.70 -12.30
C LEU A 123 -5.74 1.57 -13.05
N SER A 124 -6.30 0.36 -13.09
CA SER A 124 -7.64 0.11 -13.67
C SER A 124 -8.75 0.48 -12.71
N GLU A 125 -8.74 -0.11 -11.52
CA GLU A 125 -9.71 0.13 -10.47
C GLU A 125 -9.02 -0.01 -9.11
N VAL A 126 -9.30 0.92 -8.21
CA VAL A 126 -8.84 0.90 -6.83
C VAL A 126 -10.05 0.75 -5.92
N GLY A 127 -10.43 -0.51 -5.65
CA GLY A 127 -11.49 -0.85 -4.72
C GLY A 127 -11.04 -0.66 -3.27
N THR A 128 -11.89 -0.09 -2.42
CA THR A 128 -11.63 0.02 -0.98
C THR A 128 -12.92 -0.23 -0.19
N PRO A 129 -12.90 -0.93 0.96
CA PRO A 129 -14.14 -1.30 1.65
C PRO A 129 -14.84 -0.08 2.26
N TYR A 130 -14.07 0.96 2.63
CA TYR A 130 -14.59 2.20 3.18
C TYR A 130 -13.65 3.37 2.87
N LEU A 131 -14.22 4.50 2.44
CA LEU A 131 -13.49 5.66 1.96
C LEU A 131 -13.66 6.87 2.91
N ASN A 132 -12.75 7.01 3.86
CA ASN A 132 -12.65 8.25 4.62
C ASN A 132 -11.94 9.34 3.79
N LYS A 133 -12.72 10.09 3.00
CA LYS A 133 -12.21 11.14 2.10
C LYS A 133 -11.35 12.20 2.79
N ARG A 134 -11.60 12.48 4.07
CA ARG A 134 -10.84 13.47 4.83
C ARG A 134 -9.44 12.94 5.19
N LEU A 135 -9.36 11.70 5.70
CA LEU A 135 -8.07 11.07 6.02
C LEU A 135 -7.25 10.78 4.76
N LEU A 136 -7.92 10.36 3.69
CA LEU A 136 -7.29 9.98 2.43
C LEU A 136 -7.13 11.16 1.46
N ALA A 137 -7.43 12.39 1.87
CA ALA A 137 -7.46 13.55 0.96
C ALA A 137 -6.14 13.75 0.21
N LYS A 138 -5.01 13.67 0.91
CA LYS A 138 -3.68 13.82 0.30
C LYS A 138 -3.30 12.62 -0.58
N GLU A 139 -3.71 11.41 -0.22
CA GLU A 139 -3.49 10.24 -1.08
C GLU A 139 -4.27 10.34 -2.39
N ILE A 140 -5.55 10.70 -2.31
CA ILE A 140 -6.42 10.87 -3.49
C ILE A 140 -5.88 11.99 -4.39
N ALA A 141 -5.40 13.09 -3.81
CA ALA A 141 -4.80 14.18 -4.57
C ALA A 141 -3.47 13.81 -5.24
N SER A 142 -2.78 12.77 -4.73
CA SER A 142 -1.53 12.26 -5.29
C SER A 142 -1.72 11.10 -6.28
N LEU A 143 -2.94 10.59 -6.47
CA LEU A 143 -3.21 9.58 -7.48
C LEU A 143 -3.21 10.18 -8.90
N PRO A 144 -2.90 9.37 -9.93
CA PRO A 144 -3.06 9.77 -11.32
C PRO A 144 -4.47 10.30 -11.61
N LYS A 145 -4.56 11.35 -12.44
CA LYS A 145 -5.85 11.91 -12.83
C LYS A 145 -6.68 10.85 -13.57
N GLY A 146 -7.92 10.65 -13.14
CA GLY A 146 -8.84 9.69 -13.74
C GLY A 146 -8.79 8.29 -13.13
N THR A 147 -7.99 8.04 -12.08
CA THR A 147 -8.05 6.79 -11.33
C THR A 147 -9.48 6.53 -10.83
N LEU A 148 -10.02 5.36 -11.19
CA LEU A 148 -11.31 4.89 -10.72
C LEU A 148 -11.19 4.35 -9.30
N ILE A 149 -11.82 5.02 -8.33
CA ILE A 149 -11.90 4.57 -6.93
C ILE A 149 -13.32 4.07 -6.67
N VAL A 150 -13.45 2.84 -6.17
CA VAL A 150 -14.74 2.22 -5.86
C VAL A 150 -14.82 1.93 -4.37
N GLU A 151 -15.79 2.53 -3.68
CA GLU A 151 -16.09 2.21 -2.27
C GLU A 151 -17.13 1.10 -2.19
N GLY A 152 -16.88 0.11 -1.33
CA GLY A 152 -17.75 -1.06 -1.18
C GLY A 152 -17.62 -2.03 -2.35
N GLN A 153 -18.56 -2.97 -2.46
CA GLN A 153 -18.45 -4.04 -3.46
C GLN A 153 -19.80 -4.67 -3.82
N ASN A 154 -19.98 -4.90 -5.13
CA ASN A 154 -20.73 -6.04 -5.66
C ASN A 154 -19.71 -6.97 -6.31
N VAL A 155 -19.51 -8.16 -5.75
CA VAL A 155 -18.36 -9.02 -6.09
C VAL A 155 -18.45 -9.55 -7.51
N ASP A 156 -19.63 -9.97 -7.96
CA ASP A 156 -19.83 -10.55 -9.29
C ASP A 156 -19.55 -9.49 -10.37
N GLN A 157 -20.14 -8.31 -10.23
CA GLN A 157 -19.91 -7.20 -11.18
C GLN A 157 -18.46 -6.70 -11.16
N GLN A 158 -17.79 -6.74 -10.01
CA GLN A 158 -16.39 -6.31 -9.91
C GLN A 158 -15.45 -7.35 -10.54
N ILE A 159 -15.78 -8.64 -10.46
CA ILE A 159 -15.06 -9.69 -11.17
C ILE A 159 -15.19 -9.50 -12.69
N GLU A 160 -16.37 -9.19 -13.21
CA GLU A 160 -16.57 -8.88 -14.63
C GLU A 160 -15.69 -7.71 -15.08
N ARG A 161 -15.71 -6.58 -14.35
CA ARG A 161 -14.82 -5.44 -14.63
C ARG A 161 -13.34 -5.80 -14.54
N CYS A 162 -12.97 -6.67 -13.61
CA CYS A 162 -11.59 -7.14 -13.47
C CYS A 162 -11.16 -7.94 -14.72
N PHE A 163 -12.02 -8.83 -15.23
CA PHE A 163 -11.76 -9.56 -16.47
C PHE A 163 -11.68 -8.61 -17.67
N ASP A 164 -12.61 -7.67 -17.80
CA ASP A 164 -12.62 -6.67 -18.88
C ASP A 164 -11.35 -5.80 -18.86
N ALA A 165 -10.87 -5.45 -17.67
CA ALA A 165 -9.66 -4.66 -17.48
C ALA A 165 -8.37 -5.43 -17.78
N SER A 166 -8.42 -6.77 -17.74
CA SER A 166 -7.27 -7.67 -17.98
C SER A 166 -5.96 -7.21 -17.31
N PRO A 167 -5.95 -6.98 -15.98
CA PRO A 167 -4.79 -6.43 -15.28
C PRO A 167 -3.60 -7.40 -15.27
N ASP A 168 -2.39 -6.84 -15.31
CA ASP A 168 -1.14 -7.58 -15.10
C ASP A 168 -1.01 -8.13 -13.68
N MET A 169 -1.65 -7.46 -12.71
CA MET A 169 -1.67 -7.86 -11.30
C MET A 169 -3.02 -7.55 -10.67
N THR A 170 -3.60 -8.55 -10.01
CA THR A 170 -4.83 -8.40 -9.23
C THR A 170 -4.55 -8.55 -7.74
N VAL A 171 -4.74 -7.48 -6.97
CA VAL A 171 -4.63 -7.49 -5.51
C VAL A 171 -5.99 -7.87 -4.93
N CYS A 172 -6.08 -9.02 -4.27
CA CYS A 172 -7.38 -9.56 -3.82
C CYS A 172 -7.27 -10.48 -2.61
N GLY A 173 -8.39 -10.75 -1.94
CA GLY A 173 -8.45 -11.71 -0.84
C GLY A 173 -8.21 -13.15 -1.30
N LEU A 174 -7.87 -14.04 -0.36
CA LEU A 174 -7.58 -15.46 -0.64
C LEU A 174 -8.76 -16.21 -1.29
N GLY A 175 -10.00 -15.77 -1.06
CA GLY A 175 -11.19 -16.35 -1.70
C GLY A 175 -11.25 -16.13 -3.22
N LEU A 176 -10.56 -15.12 -3.75
CA LEU A 176 -10.51 -14.80 -5.18
C LEU A 176 -9.18 -15.16 -5.83
N ALA A 177 -8.08 -15.22 -5.06
CA ALA A 177 -6.74 -15.42 -5.61
C ALA A 177 -6.63 -16.70 -6.48
N ASN A 178 -6.90 -17.88 -5.93
CA ASN A 178 -6.78 -19.13 -6.70
C ASN A 178 -7.76 -19.21 -7.89
N PRO A 179 -9.05 -18.83 -7.75
CA PRO A 179 -9.96 -18.77 -8.90
C PRO A 179 -9.47 -17.87 -10.04
N LEU A 180 -8.88 -16.70 -9.74
CA LEU A 180 -8.36 -15.78 -10.76
C LEU A 180 -7.05 -16.31 -11.39
N GLU A 181 -6.15 -16.90 -10.61
CA GLU A 181 -4.96 -17.61 -11.12
C GLU A 181 -5.34 -18.74 -12.07
N ALA A 182 -6.39 -19.50 -11.76
CA ALA A 182 -6.93 -20.54 -12.65
C ALA A 182 -7.49 -19.99 -13.98
N LYS A 183 -7.74 -18.67 -14.06
CA LYS A 183 -8.10 -17.94 -15.28
C LYS A 183 -6.90 -17.27 -15.96
N GLY A 184 -5.68 -17.55 -15.50
CA GLY A 184 -4.44 -17.03 -16.08
C GLY A 184 -4.06 -15.63 -15.60
N MET A 185 -4.69 -15.12 -14.55
CA MET A 185 -4.39 -13.80 -13.99
C MET A 185 -3.35 -13.91 -12.86
N THR A 186 -2.35 -13.03 -12.85
CA THR A 186 -1.41 -12.96 -11.72
C THR A 186 -2.09 -12.26 -10.54
N THR A 187 -2.00 -12.86 -9.37
CA THR A 187 -2.62 -12.35 -8.15
C THR A 187 -1.62 -12.04 -7.05
N LYS A 188 -1.96 -11.03 -6.25
CA LYS A 188 -1.31 -10.79 -4.97
C LYS A 188 -2.34 -10.80 -3.85
N TRP A 189 -2.23 -11.77 -2.97
CA TRP A 189 -3.16 -11.88 -1.84
C TRP A 189 -3.02 -10.69 -0.87
N SER A 190 -4.10 -9.98 -0.62
CA SER A 190 -4.13 -8.67 0.06
C SER A 190 -3.78 -8.74 1.55
N ILE A 191 -4.12 -9.83 2.23
CA ILE A 191 -3.94 -9.97 3.69
C ILE A 191 -2.45 -9.92 4.10
N GLU A 192 -1.50 -10.27 3.23
CA GLU A 192 -0.06 -10.11 3.53
C GLU A 192 0.34 -8.66 3.86
N LEU A 193 -0.39 -7.70 3.31
CA LEU A 193 -0.11 -6.28 3.44
C LEU A 193 -0.43 -5.75 4.85
N VAL A 194 -1.26 -6.44 5.63
CA VAL A 194 -1.62 -5.99 6.99
C VAL A 194 -0.74 -6.56 8.10
N PHE A 195 0.06 -7.60 7.82
CA PHE A 195 0.92 -8.22 8.83
C PHE A 195 2.41 -8.21 8.47
N THR A 196 2.77 -7.82 7.24
CA THR A 196 4.17 -7.60 6.87
C THR A 196 4.60 -6.17 7.21
N PRO A 197 5.83 -5.95 7.73
CA PRO A 197 6.36 -4.60 7.89
C PRO A 197 6.57 -3.94 6.51
N ILE A 198 5.72 -2.95 6.19
CA ILE A 198 5.71 -2.30 4.86
C ILE A 198 5.80 -0.76 4.93
N HIS A 199 5.95 -0.18 6.12
CA HIS A 199 5.96 1.26 6.32
C HIS A 199 7.38 1.77 6.55
N GLY A 200 7.72 2.94 6.01
CA GLY A 200 9.00 3.60 6.25
C GLY A 200 10.11 3.23 5.27
N PHE A 201 11.22 3.96 5.33
CA PHE A 201 12.33 3.84 4.38
C PHE A 201 12.96 2.45 4.37
N ASP A 202 13.15 1.88 5.56
CA ASP A 202 13.87 0.61 5.71
C ASP A 202 13.04 -0.59 5.22
N GLN A 203 11.71 -0.44 5.10
CA GLN A 203 10.79 -1.48 4.64
C GLN A 203 10.45 -1.37 3.14
N VAL A 204 11.02 -0.41 2.41
CA VAL A 204 10.73 -0.24 0.98
C VAL A 204 11.10 -1.49 0.17
N GLY A 205 12.21 -2.14 0.49
CA GLY A 205 12.60 -3.39 -0.16
C GLY A 205 11.61 -4.53 0.08
N ASP A 206 11.11 -4.67 1.31
CA ASP A 206 10.12 -5.69 1.68
C ASP A 206 8.78 -5.43 0.97
N LEU A 207 8.30 -4.18 0.99
CA LEU A 207 7.10 -3.77 0.28
C LEU A 207 7.19 -4.08 -1.23
N LEU A 208 8.31 -3.74 -1.89
CA LEU A 208 8.52 -4.03 -3.30
C LEU A 208 8.53 -5.53 -3.58
N ASN A 209 9.23 -6.31 -2.74
CA ASN A 209 9.37 -7.75 -2.89
C ASN A 209 8.01 -8.47 -2.80
N ILE A 210 7.12 -8.01 -1.90
CA ILE A 210 5.76 -8.54 -1.76
C ILE A 210 4.98 -8.48 -3.08
N PHE A 211 5.09 -7.38 -3.84
CA PHE A 211 4.42 -7.24 -5.13
C PHE A 211 5.20 -7.87 -6.30
N ALA A 212 6.53 -7.95 -6.21
CA ALA A 212 7.36 -8.51 -7.28
C ALA A 212 7.27 -10.04 -7.33
N LYS A 213 7.16 -10.70 -6.17
CA LYS A 213 7.15 -12.17 -6.05
C LYS A 213 6.19 -12.88 -7.01
N PRO A 214 4.89 -12.50 -7.12
CA PRO A 214 3.98 -13.20 -8.02
C PRO A 214 4.33 -12.96 -9.51
N ILE A 215 4.78 -11.75 -9.87
CA ILE A 215 5.20 -11.43 -11.24
C ILE A 215 6.40 -12.29 -11.65
N LEU A 216 7.44 -12.29 -10.81
CA LEU A 216 8.67 -13.04 -11.08
C LEU A 216 8.41 -14.55 -11.08
N ARG A 217 7.54 -15.04 -10.19
CA ARG A 217 7.11 -16.45 -10.17
C ARG A 217 6.43 -16.82 -11.48
N ASN A 218 5.51 -16.00 -11.99
CA ASN A 218 4.83 -16.25 -13.25
C ASN A 218 5.85 -16.35 -14.40
N GLN A 219 6.77 -15.39 -14.50
CA GLN A 219 7.85 -15.41 -15.52
C GLN A 219 8.72 -16.67 -15.46
N GLN A 220 9.02 -17.18 -14.26
CA GLN A 220 9.83 -18.39 -14.07
C GLN A 220 9.09 -19.69 -14.39
N LEU A 221 7.78 -19.74 -14.15
CA LEU A 221 6.98 -20.95 -14.33
C LEU A 221 6.34 -21.05 -15.73
N ASN A 222 6.36 -19.97 -16.52
CA ASN A 222 5.78 -19.94 -17.85
C ASN A 222 6.73 -20.54 -18.91
N PHE A 223 7.10 -21.81 -18.73
CA PHE A 223 7.85 -22.58 -19.73
C PHE A 223 6.88 -23.33 -20.64
N LYS A 224 7.14 -23.31 -21.96
CA LYS A 224 6.48 -24.20 -22.91
C LYS A 224 7.20 -25.54 -22.85
N VAL A 225 6.47 -26.63 -22.63
CA VAL A 225 6.96 -27.95 -23.03
C VAL A 225 6.82 -27.98 -24.54
N ASP A 226 7.94 -28.01 -25.27
CA ASP A 226 7.91 -28.27 -26.70
C ASP A 226 7.32 -29.67 -26.89
N THR A 227 6.03 -29.72 -27.23
CA THR A 227 5.37 -30.96 -27.63
C THR A 227 5.95 -31.41 -28.96
N GLU A 228 6.38 -32.67 -28.98
CA GLU A 228 6.84 -33.47 -30.12
C GLU A 228 8.31 -33.27 -30.56
N GLN A 229 9.23 -33.86 -29.81
CA GLN A 229 10.20 -34.74 -30.47
C GLN A 229 9.58 -36.13 -30.53
N GLU A 230 9.11 -36.51 -31.72
CA GLU A 230 8.83 -37.90 -32.08
C GLU A 230 10.00 -38.76 -31.60
N VAL A 231 9.70 -39.71 -30.70
CA VAL A 231 10.55 -40.87 -30.52
C VAL A 231 10.39 -41.69 -31.78
N VAL A 232 11.20 -41.36 -32.80
CA VAL A 232 11.28 -42.09 -34.06
C VAL A 232 11.84 -43.48 -33.76
N SER A 233 10.94 -44.46 -33.89
CA SER A 233 11.09 -45.90 -34.17
C SER A 233 12.24 -46.67 -33.52
#